data_AF-A0A1D3K2Q9-F1
#
_entry.id   AF-A0A1D3K2Q9-F1
#
_cell.length_a   1.000
_cell.length_b   1.000
_cell.length_c   1.000
_cell.angle_alpha   90.00
_cell.angle_beta   90.00
_cell.angle_gamma   90.00
#
_symmetry.space_group_name_H-M   'P 1'
#
loop_
_entity.id
_entity.type
_entity.pdbx_description
1 polymer ?
#
loop_
_entity_poly.entity_id
_entity_poly.type
_entity_poly.pdbx_seq_one_letter_code
_entity_poly.pdbx_strand_id
1 'polypeptide(L)'
;MVRAINVRDGQAVQAGEVLLTLDATTRDAEVQRLGGDRLAARLDLARASSMLLAIQGNREPAPVEQWLADVGAGQQAAARHWVAGQYQEYRTVLDALEAEIRQRDAEILAAKGQIDSLDQELTKARYEQSLTELRAPVAGTVQQLAVHTLGGVVTPAQPLLTLVPSDQHVEVEALLENKDVGFVHAGQPVSVKVETFNFTKYGRVAGEVVSVSQDAIKDEKRGQVYNAKVRLARSQLLIDGRSVALAPGMAVTVEIKTDQRRVIDYFLSPLEQHLQESLGER
;
A
#
# COMPACT_ATOMS: atom_id res chain seq x y z
N MET A 1 -80.59 2.89 45.48
CA MET A 1 -81.83 2.93 46.29
C MET A 1 -82.61 1.63 46.05
N VAL A 2 -83.58 1.24 46.88
CA VAL A 2 -84.37 0.01 46.61
C VAL A 2 -85.31 0.29 45.43
N ARG A 3 -85.19 -0.49 44.35
CA ARG A 3 -86.02 -0.38 43.13
C ARG A 3 -87.28 -1.24 43.25
N ALA A 4 -87.17 -2.43 43.84
CA ALA A 4 -88.30 -3.32 44.09
C ALA A 4 -87.99 -4.27 45.27
N ILE A 5 -88.99 -4.57 46.09
CA ILE A 5 -88.94 -5.66 47.08
C ILE A 5 -89.94 -6.72 46.59
N ASN A 6 -89.47 -7.94 46.36
CA ASN A 6 -90.24 -8.98 45.67
C ASN A 6 -90.82 -10.04 46.62
N VAL A 7 -90.66 -9.84 47.93
CA VAL A 7 -91.08 -10.79 48.96
C VAL A 7 -91.93 -10.11 50.04
N ARG A 8 -92.76 -10.91 50.72
CA ARG A 8 -93.67 -10.47 51.79
C ARG A 8 -93.30 -11.13 53.13
N ASP A 9 -93.65 -10.48 54.24
CA ASP A 9 -93.39 -11.02 55.57
C ASP A 9 -94.07 -12.40 55.77
N GLY A 10 -93.28 -13.40 56.17
CA GLY A 10 -93.72 -14.79 56.37
C GLY A 10 -93.69 -15.69 55.12
N GLN A 11 -93.30 -15.18 53.96
CA GLN A 11 -93.16 -15.97 52.72
C GLN A 11 -91.93 -16.90 52.80
N ALA A 12 -92.11 -18.20 52.52
CA ALA A 12 -91.00 -19.14 52.36
C ALA A 12 -90.30 -18.89 51.03
N VAL A 13 -88.97 -18.73 51.05
CA VAL A 13 -88.14 -18.41 49.88
C VAL A 13 -87.13 -19.52 49.61
N GLN A 14 -86.79 -19.74 48.34
CA GLN A 14 -85.79 -20.74 47.93
C GLN A 14 -84.40 -20.11 47.71
N ALA A 15 -83.35 -20.92 47.82
CA ALA A 15 -81.98 -20.45 47.57
C ALA A 15 -81.83 -19.94 46.13
N GLY A 16 -81.40 -18.68 45.98
CA GLY A 16 -81.26 -18.00 44.68
C GLY A 16 -82.45 -17.13 44.27
N GLU A 17 -83.54 -17.12 45.04
CA GLU A 17 -84.69 -16.26 44.78
C GLU A 17 -84.34 -14.77 45.01
N VAL A 18 -84.70 -13.90 44.06
CA VAL A 18 -84.36 -12.48 44.12
C VAL A 18 -85.33 -11.75 45.03
N LEU A 19 -84.88 -11.49 46.26
CA LEU A 19 -85.70 -10.90 47.32
C LEU A 19 -85.89 -9.38 47.16
N LEU A 20 -84.86 -8.68 46.67
CA LEU A 20 -84.82 -7.23 46.59
C LEU A 20 -83.94 -6.79 45.41
N THR A 21 -84.44 -5.89 44.58
CA THR A 21 -83.72 -5.28 43.47
C THR A 21 -83.34 -3.86 43.85
N LEU A 22 -82.06 -3.51 43.75
CA LEU A 22 -81.55 -2.15 43.95
C LEU A 22 -81.51 -1.40 42.60
N ASP A 23 -81.70 -0.09 42.64
CA ASP A 23 -81.43 0.82 41.54
C ASP A 23 -79.92 0.81 41.27
N ALA A 24 -79.55 0.21 40.13
CA ALA A 24 -78.19 -0.07 39.70
C ALA A 24 -77.71 0.85 38.57
N THR A 25 -78.49 1.86 38.19
CA THR A 25 -78.24 2.67 36.99
C THR A 25 -76.81 3.24 36.94
N THR A 26 -76.26 3.66 38.09
CA THR A 26 -74.87 4.13 38.19
C THR A 26 -73.83 3.01 38.11
N ARG A 27 -74.13 1.81 38.63
CA ARG A 27 -73.26 0.64 38.55
C ARG A 27 -73.23 0.05 37.15
N ASP A 28 -74.37 0.01 36.46
CA ASP A 28 -74.45 -0.50 35.09
C ASP A 28 -73.68 0.42 34.12
N ALA A 29 -73.82 1.74 34.27
CA ALA A 29 -73.04 2.71 33.50
C ALA A 29 -71.54 2.56 33.75
N GLU A 30 -71.13 2.36 35.01
CA GLU A 30 -69.73 2.15 35.38
C GLU A 30 -69.16 0.84 34.81
N VAL A 31 -69.94 -0.25 34.83
CA VAL A 31 -69.54 -1.53 34.22
C VAL A 31 -69.37 -1.40 32.71
N GLN A 32 -70.28 -0.68 32.02
CA GLN A 32 -70.15 -0.42 30.59
C GLN A 32 -68.91 0.42 30.26
N ARG A 33 -68.65 1.46 31.05
CA ARG A 33 -67.46 2.32 30.92
C ARG A 33 -66.17 1.51 31.10
N LEU A 34 -66.04 0.77 32.20
CA LEU A 34 -64.87 -0.06 32.46
C LEU A 34 -64.69 -1.18 31.43
N GLY A 35 -65.79 -1.72 30.90
CA GLY A 35 -65.78 -2.67 29.78
C GLY A 35 -65.17 -2.05 28.51
N GLY A 36 -65.58 -0.82 28.18
CA GLY A 36 -65.01 -0.05 27.06
C GLY A 36 -63.52 0.26 27.25
N ASP A 37 -63.13 0.75 28.43
CA ASP A 37 -61.74 1.09 28.75
C ASP A 37 -60.83 -0.14 28.65
N ARG A 38 -61.28 -1.30 29.16
CA ARG A 38 -60.56 -2.57 29.06
C ARG A 38 -60.38 -3.01 27.61
N LEU A 39 -61.40 -2.83 26.77
CA LEU A 39 -61.32 -3.17 25.35
C LEU A 39 -60.29 -2.30 24.62
N ALA A 40 -60.30 -0.99 24.87
CA ALA A 40 -59.33 -0.06 24.30
C ALA A 40 -57.90 -0.45 24.68
N ALA A 41 -57.64 -0.71 25.97
CA ALA A 41 -56.32 -1.13 26.45
C ALA A 41 -55.85 -2.45 25.82
N ARG A 42 -56.75 -3.42 25.59
CA ARG A 42 -56.41 -4.69 24.90
C ARG A 42 -56.02 -4.45 23.44
N LEU A 43 -56.73 -3.57 22.73
CA LEU A 43 -56.40 -3.21 21.35
C LEU A 43 -55.02 -2.56 21.25
N ASP A 44 -54.70 -1.66 22.17
CA ASP A 44 -53.40 -0.98 22.19
C ASP A 44 -52.26 -1.93 22.50
N LEU A 45 -52.45 -2.85 23.45
CA LEU A 45 -51.47 -3.90 23.73
C LEU A 45 -51.20 -4.78 22.50
N ALA A 46 -52.25 -5.18 21.78
CA ALA A 46 -52.12 -6.01 20.59
C ALA A 46 -51.34 -5.29 19.47
N ARG A 47 -51.67 -4.01 19.23
CA ARG A 47 -50.97 -3.18 18.24
C ARG A 47 -49.50 -2.98 18.59
N ALA A 48 -49.22 -2.61 19.84
CA ALA A 48 -47.86 -2.38 20.32
C ALA A 48 -47.01 -3.65 20.26
N SER A 49 -47.56 -4.79 20.70
CA SER A 49 -46.85 -6.09 20.67
C SER A 49 -46.54 -6.53 19.25
N SER A 50 -47.51 -6.39 18.34
CA SER A 50 -47.32 -6.69 16.92
C SER A 50 -46.23 -5.83 16.29
N MET A 51 -46.27 -4.52 16.53
CA MET A 51 -45.28 -3.58 15.99
C MET A 51 -43.87 -3.85 16.55
N LEU A 52 -43.76 -4.15 17.84
CA LEU A 52 -42.48 -4.48 18.47
C LEU A 52 -41.85 -5.73 17.85
N LEU A 53 -42.64 -6.79 17.63
CA LEU A 53 -42.17 -8.01 16.98
C LEU A 53 -41.78 -7.78 15.51
N ALA A 54 -42.44 -6.85 14.82
CA ALA A 54 -42.12 -6.45 13.46
C ALA A 54 -40.75 -5.78 13.39
N ILE A 55 -40.50 -4.82 14.29
CA ILE A 55 -39.23 -4.08 14.40
C ILE A 55 -38.10 -5.03 14.78
N GLN A 56 -38.27 -5.82 15.85
CA GLN A 56 -37.23 -6.74 16.33
C GLN A 56 -36.91 -7.84 15.31
N GLY A 57 -37.92 -8.34 14.61
CA GLY A 57 -37.76 -9.39 13.61
C GLY A 57 -37.43 -8.88 12.21
N ASN A 58 -37.37 -7.55 11.99
CA ASN A 58 -37.29 -6.90 10.68
C ASN A 58 -38.22 -7.55 9.63
N ARG A 59 -39.47 -7.78 10.01
CA ARG A 59 -40.47 -8.50 9.21
C ARG A 59 -41.83 -7.85 9.35
N GLU A 60 -42.76 -8.22 8.48
CA GLU A 60 -44.12 -7.69 8.55
C GLU A 60 -44.78 -7.93 9.92
N PRO A 61 -45.64 -7.02 10.38
CA PRO A 61 -46.31 -7.15 11.67
C PRO A 61 -47.13 -8.43 11.76
N ALA A 62 -47.03 -9.09 12.92
CA ALA A 62 -47.78 -10.31 13.17
C ALA A 62 -49.30 -10.03 13.21
N PRO A 63 -50.15 -11.04 12.89
CA PRO A 63 -51.59 -10.89 12.99
C PRO A 63 -52.00 -10.45 14.40
N VAL A 64 -52.80 -9.38 14.52
CA VAL A 64 -53.27 -8.85 15.82
C VAL A 64 -54.38 -9.71 16.43
N GLU A 65 -54.99 -10.56 15.61
CA GLU A 65 -56.13 -11.42 15.92
C GLU A 65 -55.81 -12.43 17.04
N GLN A 66 -54.56 -12.88 17.13
CA GLN A 66 -54.11 -13.80 18.19
C GLN A 66 -54.25 -13.23 19.61
N TRP A 67 -54.28 -11.90 19.76
CA TRP A 67 -54.47 -11.22 21.05
C TRP A 67 -55.90 -10.70 21.25
N LEU A 68 -56.74 -10.78 20.21
CA LEU A 68 -58.05 -10.12 20.12
C LEU A 68 -59.19 -11.10 19.83
N ALA A 69 -59.05 -12.38 20.18
CA ALA A 69 -60.05 -13.43 19.89
C ALA A 69 -61.50 -13.09 20.31
N ASP A 70 -61.68 -12.33 21.39
CA ASP A 70 -63.00 -11.94 21.93
C ASP A 70 -63.54 -10.61 21.37
N VAL A 71 -62.83 -9.98 20.44
CA VAL A 71 -63.12 -8.63 19.91
C VAL A 71 -63.80 -8.73 18.55
N GLY A 72 -64.73 -7.80 18.25
CA GLY A 72 -65.47 -7.82 16.99
C GLY A 72 -64.58 -7.67 15.75
N ALA A 73 -64.93 -8.37 14.66
CA ALA A 73 -64.12 -8.42 13.44
C ALA A 73 -63.79 -7.04 12.84
N GLY A 74 -64.71 -6.07 12.92
CA GLY A 74 -64.45 -4.69 12.45
C GLY A 74 -63.34 -3.98 13.24
N GLN A 75 -63.29 -4.19 14.56
CA GLN A 75 -62.26 -3.61 15.43
C GLN A 75 -60.89 -4.29 15.21
N GLN A 76 -60.88 -5.60 14.97
CA GLN A 76 -59.68 -6.36 14.60
C GLN A 76 -59.09 -5.84 13.27
N ALA A 77 -59.93 -5.71 12.23
CA ALA A 77 -59.50 -5.20 10.93
C ALA A 77 -58.92 -3.77 11.03
N ALA A 78 -59.58 -2.89 11.80
CA ALA A 78 -59.08 -1.54 12.04
C ALA A 78 -57.71 -1.54 12.75
N ALA A 79 -57.52 -2.42 13.74
CA ALA A 79 -56.22 -2.57 14.41
C ALA A 79 -55.14 -3.08 13.46
N ARG A 80 -55.45 -4.05 12.60
CA ARG A 80 -54.53 -4.57 11.59
C ARG A 80 -54.11 -3.49 10.60
N HIS A 81 -55.06 -2.74 10.04
CA HIS A 81 -54.77 -1.65 9.10
C HIS A 81 -53.91 -0.55 9.74
N TRP A 82 -54.19 -0.21 11.00
CA TRP A 82 -53.39 0.77 11.74
C TRP A 82 -51.93 0.34 11.89
N VAL A 83 -51.69 -0.90 12.33
CA VAL A 83 -50.31 -1.42 12.48
C VAL A 83 -49.60 -1.52 11.13
N ALA A 84 -50.31 -1.97 10.09
CA ALA A 84 -49.75 -2.04 8.74
C ALA A 84 -49.32 -0.65 8.24
N GLY A 85 -50.15 0.38 8.42
CA GLY A 85 -49.81 1.75 8.04
C GLY A 85 -48.57 2.29 8.77
N GLN A 86 -48.52 2.11 10.10
CA GLN A 86 -47.37 2.52 10.91
C GLN A 86 -46.07 1.78 10.52
N TYR A 87 -46.17 0.49 10.18
CA TYR A 87 -45.02 -0.27 9.71
C TYR A 87 -44.52 0.19 8.34
N GLN A 88 -45.43 0.53 7.41
CA GLN A 88 -45.04 1.07 6.11
C GLN A 88 -44.34 2.43 6.24
N GLU A 89 -44.81 3.28 7.15
CA GLU A 89 -44.14 4.56 7.46
C GLU A 89 -42.73 4.31 8.03
N TYR A 90 -42.58 3.40 8.99
CA TYR A 90 -41.29 2.99 9.52
C TYR A 90 -40.34 2.48 8.42
N ARG A 91 -40.82 1.62 7.52
CA ARG A 91 -40.02 1.10 6.38
C ARG A 91 -39.61 2.21 5.43
N THR A 92 -40.51 3.14 5.13
CA THR A 92 -40.21 4.31 4.28
C THR A 92 -39.07 5.14 4.88
N VAL A 93 -39.06 5.34 6.20
CA VAL A 93 -37.97 6.04 6.90
C VAL A 93 -36.66 5.28 6.80
N LEU A 94 -36.67 3.94 6.95
CA LEU A 94 -35.46 3.12 6.78
C LEU A 94 -34.92 3.19 5.34
N ASP A 95 -35.79 3.08 4.35
CA ASP A 95 -35.39 3.12 2.94
C ASP A 95 -34.79 4.49 2.57
N ALA A 96 -35.35 5.57 3.13
CA ALA A 96 -34.81 6.92 2.97
C ALA A 96 -33.42 7.05 3.62
N LEU A 97 -33.24 6.52 4.84
CA LEU A 97 -31.94 6.52 5.51
C LEU A 97 -30.90 5.70 4.74
N GLU A 98 -31.28 4.54 4.20
CA GLU A 98 -30.40 3.70 3.40
C GLU A 98 -30.00 4.40 2.08
N ALA A 99 -30.95 5.11 1.45
CA ALA A 99 -30.66 5.93 0.27
C ALA A 99 -29.68 7.07 0.61
N GLU A 100 -29.83 7.72 1.76
CA GLU A 100 -28.92 8.75 2.23
C GLU A 100 -27.51 8.19 2.48
N ILE A 101 -27.40 7.02 3.12
CA ILE A 101 -26.12 6.31 3.31
C ILE A 101 -25.45 6.05 1.96
N ARG A 102 -26.19 5.48 0.99
CA ARG A 102 -25.65 5.23 -0.37
C ARG A 102 -25.19 6.51 -1.06
N GLN A 103 -25.92 7.62 -0.89
CA GLN A 103 -25.52 8.90 -1.43
C GLN A 103 -24.21 9.40 -0.79
N ARG A 104 -24.10 9.34 0.53
CA ARG A 104 -22.86 9.73 1.25
C ARG A 104 -21.67 8.88 0.82
N ASP A 105 -21.87 7.57 0.64
CA ASP A 105 -20.83 6.67 0.15
C ASP A 105 -20.35 7.03 -1.26
N ALA A 106 -21.28 7.38 -2.16
CA ALA A 106 -20.95 7.85 -3.50
C ALA A 106 -20.19 9.19 -3.48
N GLU A 107 -20.57 10.12 -2.60
CA GLU A 107 -19.86 11.39 -2.40
C GLU A 107 -18.42 11.16 -1.90
N ILE A 108 -18.23 10.22 -0.94
CA ILE A 108 -16.91 9.84 -0.45
C ILE A 108 -16.05 9.25 -1.59
N LEU A 109 -16.62 8.38 -2.42
CA LEU A 109 -15.91 7.79 -3.55
C LEU A 109 -15.49 8.85 -4.57
N ALA A 110 -16.38 9.78 -4.90
CA ALA A 110 -16.08 10.90 -5.80
C ALA A 110 -14.98 11.81 -5.24
N ALA A 111 -15.03 12.13 -3.95
CA ALA A 111 -14.01 12.94 -3.29
C ALA A 111 -12.63 12.25 -3.30
N LYS A 112 -12.58 10.93 -3.08
CA LYS A 112 -11.33 10.14 -3.19
C LYS A 112 -10.75 10.21 -4.61
N GLY A 113 -11.58 10.02 -5.64
CA GLY A 113 -11.12 10.14 -7.03
C GLY A 113 -10.56 11.54 -7.35
N GLN A 114 -11.14 12.59 -6.78
CA GLN A 114 -10.64 13.95 -6.93
C GLN A 114 -9.27 14.15 -6.25
N ILE A 115 -9.08 13.59 -5.05
CA ILE A 115 -7.79 13.61 -4.34
C ILE A 115 -6.71 12.95 -5.21
N ASP A 116 -6.98 11.75 -5.73
CA ASP A 116 -6.02 11.01 -6.55
C ASP A 116 -5.60 11.80 -7.81
N SER A 117 -6.57 12.47 -8.46
CA SER A 117 -6.29 13.32 -9.62
C SER A 117 -5.44 14.53 -9.24
N LEU A 118 -5.76 15.20 -8.14
CA LEU A 118 -5.01 16.37 -7.65
C LEU A 118 -3.59 16.00 -7.21
N ASP A 119 -3.39 14.81 -6.63
CA ASP A 119 -2.05 14.34 -6.25
C ASP A 119 -1.15 14.09 -7.47
N GLN A 120 -1.73 13.59 -8.56
CA GLN A 120 -1.01 13.44 -9.84
C GLN A 120 -0.64 14.80 -10.43
N GLU A 121 -1.56 15.76 -10.44
CA GLU A 121 -1.30 17.13 -10.88
C GLU A 121 -0.24 17.80 -10.02
N LEU A 122 -0.31 17.64 -8.70
CA LEU A 122 0.66 18.20 -7.76
C LEU A 122 2.06 17.59 -7.95
N THR A 123 2.14 16.29 -8.19
CA THR A 123 3.42 15.62 -8.48
C THR A 123 4.04 16.15 -9.77
N LYS A 124 3.24 16.30 -10.83
CA LYS A 124 3.68 16.89 -12.09
C LYS A 124 4.15 18.34 -11.90
N ALA A 125 3.36 19.16 -11.19
CA ALA A 125 3.70 20.56 -10.93
C ALA A 125 4.99 20.70 -10.12
N ARG A 126 5.21 19.83 -9.11
CA ARG A 126 6.46 19.79 -8.33
C ARG A 126 7.66 19.38 -9.19
N TYR A 127 7.47 18.42 -10.08
CA TYR A 127 8.52 18.02 -11.01
C TYR A 127 8.88 19.18 -11.94
N GLU A 128 7.89 19.85 -12.55
CA GLU A 128 8.12 21.03 -13.39
C GLU A 128 8.79 22.17 -12.61
N GLN A 129 8.37 22.43 -11.37
CA GLN A 129 9.00 23.40 -10.49
C GLN A 129 10.47 23.04 -10.22
N SER A 130 10.79 21.77 -10.02
CA SER A 130 12.18 21.32 -9.80
C SER A 130 13.08 21.56 -11.02
N LEU A 131 12.52 21.61 -12.23
CA LEU A 131 13.26 21.90 -13.46
C LEU A 131 13.60 23.38 -13.63
N THR A 132 13.05 24.27 -12.80
CA THR A 132 13.37 25.71 -12.83
C THR A 132 14.72 26.03 -12.17
N GLU A 133 15.20 25.14 -11.30
CA GLU A 133 16.49 25.26 -10.63
C GLU A 133 17.42 24.10 -11.01
N LEU A 134 18.43 24.39 -11.83
CA LEU A 134 19.47 23.43 -12.15
C LEU A 134 20.50 23.35 -11.02
N ARG A 135 20.54 22.20 -10.34
CA ARG A 135 21.52 21.91 -9.27
C ARG A 135 22.61 20.95 -9.77
N ALA A 136 23.83 21.12 -9.27
CA ALA A 136 24.93 20.21 -9.59
C ALA A 136 24.72 18.83 -8.92
N PRO A 137 24.77 17.71 -9.65
CA PRO A 137 24.58 16.38 -9.06
C PRO A 137 25.79 15.89 -8.26
N VAL A 138 26.98 16.44 -8.54
CA VAL A 138 28.25 16.08 -7.90
C VAL A 138 29.09 17.33 -7.66
N ALA A 139 29.90 17.30 -6.60
CA ALA A 139 30.91 18.33 -6.37
C ALA A 139 31.96 18.30 -7.48
N GLY A 140 32.22 19.45 -8.10
CA GLY A 140 33.01 19.53 -9.31
C GLY A 140 33.35 20.95 -9.74
N THR A 141 34.10 21.06 -10.83
CA THR A 141 34.37 22.33 -11.51
C THR A 141 33.58 22.40 -12.81
N VAL A 142 32.99 23.56 -13.11
CA VAL A 142 32.35 23.82 -14.40
C VAL A 142 33.44 24.01 -15.46
N GLN A 143 33.50 23.12 -16.45
CA GLN A 143 34.51 23.18 -17.52
C GLN A 143 34.03 23.98 -18.73
N GLN A 144 32.74 23.86 -19.07
CA GLN A 144 32.12 24.54 -20.20
C GLN A 144 30.77 25.09 -19.77
N LEU A 145 30.51 26.37 -20.05
CA LEU A 145 29.20 27.01 -19.90
C LEU A 145 28.75 27.43 -21.29
N ALA A 146 27.59 26.97 -21.75
CA ALA A 146 27.10 27.26 -23.10
C ALA A 146 26.28 28.57 -23.15
N VAL A 147 25.65 28.94 -22.04
CA VAL A 147 24.76 30.11 -21.95
C VAL A 147 25.49 31.27 -21.28
N HIS A 148 25.61 32.39 -21.99
CA HIS A 148 26.39 33.55 -21.55
C HIS A 148 25.54 34.84 -21.40
N THR A 149 24.25 34.77 -21.72
CA THR A 149 23.35 35.93 -21.78
C THR A 149 22.19 35.80 -20.81
N LEU A 150 21.99 36.82 -19.97
CA LEU A 150 20.82 36.93 -19.11
C LEU A 150 19.58 37.17 -19.97
N GLY A 151 18.53 36.35 -19.78
CA GLY A 151 17.31 36.40 -20.59
C GLY A 151 17.40 35.66 -21.94
N GLY A 152 18.49 34.94 -22.21
CA GLY A 152 18.59 34.06 -23.37
C GLY A 152 17.64 32.86 -23.27
N VAL A 153 17.02 32.48 -24.38
CA VAL A 153 16.16 31.29 -24.47
C VAL A 153 17.03 30.07 -24.77
N VAL A 154 16.79 28.97 -24.05
CA VAL A 154 17.45 27.67 -24.28
C VAL A 154 16.49 26.71 -24.97
N THR A 155 17.00 25.88 -25.88
CA THR A 155 16.19 24.89 -26.59
C THR A 155 16.27 23.50 -25.94
N PRO A 156 15.27 22.63 -26.15
CA PRO A 156 15.34 21.25 -25.69
C PRO A 156 16.59 20.53 -26.20
N ALA A 157 17.17 19.68 -25.35
CA ALA A 157 18.41 18.92 -25.61
C ALA A 157 19.67 19.76 -25.85
N GLN A 158 19.62 21.08 -25.68
CA GLN A 158 20.81 21.92 -25.70
C GLN A 158 21.63 21.68 -24.42
N PRO A 159 22.90 21.25 -24.53
CA PRO A 159 23.77 21.14 -23.36
C PRO A 159 24.04 22.53 -22.79
N LEU A 160 23.74 22.72 -21.50
CA LEU A 160 23.88 24.03 -20.84
C LEU A 160 25.26 24.22 -20.21
N LEU A 161 25.78 23.17 -19.55
CA LEU A 161 27.08 23.19 -18.90
C LEU A 161 27.64 21.77 -18.72
N THR A 162 28.97 21.67 -18.61
CA THR A 162 29.69 20.42 -18.32
C THR A 162 30.35 20.53 -16.95
N LEU A 163 30.01 19.60 -16.04
CA LEU A 163 30.60 19.48 -14.70
C LEU A 163 31.63 18.35 -14.68
N VAL A 164 32.82 18.62 -14.14
CA VAL A 164 33.87 17.62 -13.91
C VAL A 164 34.01 17.38 -12.41
N PRO A 165 33.80 16.15 -11.91
CA PRO A 165 33.92 15.83 -10.49
C PRO A 165 35.32 16.14 -9.94
N SER A 166 35.38 16.68 -8.71
CA SER A 166 36.65 17.07 -8.06
C SER A 166 37.41 15.88 -7.45
N ASP A 167 36.69 14.83 -7.07
CA ASP A 167 37.26 13.63 -6.42
C ASP A 167 37.20 12.46 -7.40
N GLN A 168 38.24 12.36 -8.24
CA GLN A 168 38.43 11.18 -9.07
C GLN A 168 39.65 10.43 -8.55
N HIS A 169 39.42 9.22 -8.05
CA HIS A 169 40.47 8.23 -7.95
C HIS A 169 40.92 7.90 -9.38
N VAL A 170 42.21 8.08 -9.66
CA VAL A 170 42.76 7.78 -10.98
C VAL A 170 42.75 6.26 -11.15
N GLU A 171 41.92 5.80 -12.09
CA GLU A 171 41.89 4.41 -12.53
C GLU A 171 42.77 4.23 -13.76
N VAL A 172 43.43 3.09 -13.82
CA VAL A 172 44.26 2.68 -14.95
C VAL A 172 43.53 1.55 -15.67
N GLU A 173 43.37 1.70 -16.98
CA GLU A 173 42.95 0.62 -17.85
C GLU A 173 44.20 -0.12 -18.36
N ALA A 174 44.29 -1.40 -18.03
CA ALA A 174 45.37 -2.28 -18.44
C ALA A 174 44.85 -3.35 -19.41
N LEU A 175 45.54 -3.51 -20.54
CA LEU A 175 45.26 -4.57 -21.49
C LEU A 175 45.99 -5.85 -21.07
N LEU A 176 45.24 -6.91 -20.88
CA LEU A 176 45.70 -8.22 -20.46
C LEU A 176 45.69 -9.19 -21.65
N GLU A 177 46.74 -9.99 -21.82
CA GLU A 177 46.78 -10.99 -22.88
C GLU A 177 45.89 -12.20 -22.52
N ASN A 178 45.33 -12.88 -23.53
CA ASN A 178 44.44 -14.03 -23.33
C ASN A 178 45.05 -15.14 -22.44
N LYS A 179 46.37 -15.33 -22.50
CA LYS A 179 47.07 -16.32 -21.67
C LYS A 179 47.06 -15.97 -20.17
N ASP A 180 46.91 -14.70 -19.82
CA ASP A 180 47.06 -14.18 -18.46
C ASP A 180 45.70 -13.95 -17.77
N VAL A 181 44.60 -13.81 -18.53
CA VAL A 181 43.26 -13.50 -18.00
C VAL A 181 42.76 -14.52 -16.97
N GLY A 182 43.09 -15.80 -17.14
CA GLY A 182 42.67 -16.86 -16.20
C GLY A 182 43.31 -16.78 -14.81
N PHE A 183 44.32 -15.92 -14.62
CA PHE A 183 45.04 -15.78 -13.35
C PHE A 183 44.75 -14.45 -12.65
N VAL A 184 44.12 -13.51 -13.33
CA VAL A 184 43.87 -12.17 -12.81
C VAL A 184 42.46 -12.06 -12.28
N HIS A 185 42.34 -11.63 -11.02
CA HIS A 185 41.08 -11.51 -10.32
C HIS A 185 41.01 -10.17 -9.58
N ALA A 186 39.79 -9.69 -9.36
CA ALA A 186 39.56 -8.49 -8.55
C ALA A 186 40.14 -8.67 -7.14
N GLY A 187 40.74 -7.60 -6.60
CA GLY A 187 41.39 -7.56 -5.29
C GLY A 187 42.89 -7.88 -5.30
N GLN A 188 43.47 -8.32 -6.42
CA GLN A 188 44.91 -8.60 -6.47
C GLN A 188 45.75 -7.31 -6.34
N PRO A 189 46.84 -7.33 -5.56
CA PRO A 189 47.72 -6.18 -5.44
C PRO A 189 48.52 -5.98 -6.72
N VAL A 190 48.57 -4.75 -7.20
CA VAL A 190 49.31 -4.37 -8.40
C VAL A 190 50.35 -3.30 -8.12
N SER A 191 51.35 -3.25 -8.99
CA SER A 191 52.36 -2.20 -9.01
C SER A 191 52.36 -1.53 -10.38
N VAL A 192 52.01 -0.25 -10.42
CA VAL A 192 51.93 0.55 -11.65
C VAL A 192 53.20 1.38 -11.83
N LYS A 193 53.82 1.27 -12.99
CA LYS A 193 54.97 2.08 -13.43
C LYS A 193 54.48 3.11 -14.44
N VAL A 194 54.70 4.38 -14.16
CA VAL A 194 54.31 5.47 -15.07
C VAL A 194 55.47 5.74 -16.01
N GLU A 195 55.27 5.61 -17.33
CA GLU A 195 56.36 5.70 -18.31
C GLU A 195 56.88 7.13 -18.50
N THR A 196 56.02 8.12 -18.29
CA THR A 196 56.38 9.55 -18.41
C THR A 196 57.41 9.99 -17.35
N PHE A 197 57.65 9.18 -16.32
CA PHE A 197 58.60 9.47 -15.25
C PHE A 197 59.57 8.30 -15.04
N ASN A 198 60.84 8.58 -14.72
CA ASN A 198 61.80 7.53 -14.43
C ASN A 198 61.41 6.79 -13.14
N PHE A 199 60.77 5.63 -13.27
CA PHE A 199 60.27 4.81 -12.15
C PHE A 199 61.38 4.34 -11.21
N THR A 200 62.63 4.27 -11.67
CA THR A 200 63.78 3.91 -10.84
C THR A 200 64.13 5.04 -9.86
N LYS A 201 63.87 6.30 -10.24
CA LYS A 201 64.13 7.49 -9.41
C LYS A 201 62.92 7.87 -8.54
N TYR A 202 61.70 7.75 -9.06
CA TYR A 202 60.48 8.27 -8.39
C TYR A 202 59.56 7.18 -7.83
N GLY A 203 59.89 5.91 -8.04
CA GLY A 203 59.17 4.76 -7.50
C GLY A 203 57.96 4.32 -8.31
N ARG A 204 57.25 3.31 -7.79
CA ARG A 204 56.04 2.73 -8.38
C ARG A 204 54.80 3.18 -7.60
N VAL A 205 53.64 3.11 -8.24
CA VAL A 205 52.36 3.39 -7.58
C VAL A 205 51.69 2.07 -7.26
N ALA A 206 51.48 1.78 -5.96
CA ALA A 206 50.72 0.61 -5.55
C ALA A 206 49.24 0.80 -5.91
N GLY A 207 48.56 -0.30 -6.20
CA GLY A 207 47.13 -0.31 -6.49
C GLY A 207 46.52 -1.69 -6.31
N GLU A 208 45.26 -1.81 -6.69
CA GLU A 208 44.50 -3.06 -6.68
C GLU A 208 43.74 -3.25 -8.00
N VAL A 209 43.55 -4.49 -8.43
CA VAL A 209 42.64 -4.81 -9.55
C VAL A 209 41.20 -4.61 -9.07
N VAL A 210 40.45 -3.74 -9.72
CA VAL A 210 39.02 -3.50 -9.43
C VAL A 210 38.15 -4.53 -10.15
N SER A 211 38.43 -4.75 -11.43
CA SER A 211 37.64 -5.65 -12.26
C SER A 211 38.42 -6.10 -13.49
N VAL A 212 38.09 -7.27 -14.02
CA VAL A 212 38.56 -7.76 -15.33
C VAL A 212 37.34 -8.03 -16.18
N SER A 213 37.30 -7.49 -17.40
CA SER A 213 36.24 -7.78 -18.36
C SER A 213 36.28 -9.25 -18.75
N GLN A 214 35.10 -9.85 -18.90
CA GLN A 214 34.95 -11.22 -19.41
C GLN A 214 34.98 -11.27 -20.95
N ASP A 215 34.82 -10.11 -21.59
CA ASP A 215 34.80 -9.99 -23.04
C ASP A 215 36.19 -9.64 -23.58
N ALA A 216 36.61 -10.39 -24.60
CA ALA A 216 37.85 -10.13 -25.32
C ALA A 216 37.64 -9.08 -26.41
N ILE A 217 38.58 -8.14 -26.51
CA ILE A 217 38.70 -7.16 -27.58
C ILE A 217 39.78 -7.62 -28.55
N LYS A 218 39.56 -7.43 -29.85
CA LYS A 218 40.55 -7.78 -30.88
C LYS A 218 41.53 -6.61 -31.09
N ASP A 219 42.79 -6.83 -30.74
CA ASP A 219 43.91 -5.94 -31.01
C ASP A 219 44.67 -6.42 -32.26
N GLU A 220 44.97 -5.50 -33.18
CA GLU A 220 45.61 -5.81 -34.48
C GLU A 220 47.00 -6.45 -34.34
N LYS A 221 47.71 -6.18 -33.24
CA LYS A 221 49.09 -6.63 -33.03
C LYS A 221 49.17 -7.79 -32.03
N ARG A 222 48.27 -7.81 -31.04
CA ARG A 222 48.33 -8.75 -29.89
C ARG A 222 47.25 -9.84 -29.92
N GLY A 223 46.32 -9.80 -30.87
CA GLY A 223 45.22 -10.77 -30.92
C GLY A 223 44.12 -10.43 -29.91
N GLN A 224 43.55 -11.44 -29.24
CA GLN A 224 42.52 -11.22 -28.24
C GLN A 224 43.13 -10.73 -26.91
N VAL A 225 42.65 -9.58 -26.44
CA VAL A 225 43.07 -8.95 -25.16
C VAL A 225 41.85 -8.64 -24.29
N TYR A 226 42.05 -8.58 -22.98
CA TYR A 226 41.01 -8.33 -21.98
C TYR A 226 41.30 -7.03 -21.23
N ASN A 227 40.27 -6.24 -20.94
CA ASN A 227 40.44 -5.02 -20.16
C ASN A 227 40.43 -5.34 -18.66
N ALA A 228 41.45 -4.90 -17.94
CA ALA A 228 41.48 -4.88 -16.49
C ALA A 228 41.49 -3.43 -15.99
N LYS A 229 40.60 -3.12 -15.03
CA LYS A 229 40.58 -1.84 -14.33
C LYS A 229 41.37 -1.93 -13.05
N VAL A 230 42.22 -0.95 -12.82
CA VAL A 230 43.15 -0.90 -11.68
C VAL A 230 42.96 0.42 -10.94
N ARG A 231 42.71 0.35 -9.64
CA ARG A 231 42.63 1.53 -8.78
C ARG A 231 44.00 1.81 -8.18
N LEU A 232 44.47 3.05 -8.34
CA LEU A 232 45.71 3.50 -7.73
C LEU A 232 45.49 3.92 -6.27
N ALA A 233 46.41 3.55 -5.37
CA ALA A 233 46.33 3.95 -3.96
C ALA A 233 46.61 5.45 -3.74
N ARG A 234 47.21 6.12 -4.74
CA ARG A 234 47.49 7.56 -4.74
C ARG A 234 47.38 8.12 -6.15
N SER A 235 46.83 9.32 -6.28
CA SER A 235 46.68 10.05 -7.56
C SER A 235 47.81 11.05 -7.82
N GLN A 236 48.84 11.09 -6.95
CA GLN A 236 49.97 12.02 -7.05
C GLN A 236 51.31 11.30 -6.82
N LEU A 237 52.37 11.80 -7.47
CA LEU A 237 53.75 11.37 -7.31
C LEU A 237 54.62 12.55 -6.85
N LEU A 238 55.57 12.29 -5.96
CA LEU A 238 56.55 13.28 -5.53
C LEU A 238 57.77 13.24 -6.46
N ILE A 239 57.96 14.30 -7.23
CA ILE A 239 59.04 14.41 -8.23
C ILE A 239 59.88 15.64 -7.88
N ASP A 240 61.15 15.41 -7.52
CA ASP A 240 62.09 16.47 -7.14
C ASP A 240 61.52 17.45 -6.09
N GLY A 241 60.76 16.93 -5.12
CA GLY A 241 60.13 17.69 -4.03
C GLY A 241 58.80 18.38 -4.39
N ARG A 242 58.30 18.25 -5.62
CA ARG A 242 57.00 18.76 -6.06
C ARG A 242 55.99 17.64 -6.22
N SER A 243 54.78 17.83 -5.70
CA SER A 243 53.68 16.89 -5.93
C SER A 243 53.10 17.10 -7.33
N VAL A 244 53.16 16.07 -8.16
CA VAL A 244 52.64 16.08 -9.53
C VAL A 244 51.45 15.13 -9.60
N ALA A 245 50.31 15.63 -10.08
CA ALA A 245 49.10 14.83 -10.26
C ALA A 245 49.23 13.90 -11.47
N LEU A 246 48.72 12.68 -11.32
CA LEU A 246 48.57 11.74 -12.42
C LEU A 246 47.39 12.19 -13.29
N ALA A 247 47.65 12.55 -14.55
CA ALA A 247 46.62 12.97 -15.49
C ALA A 247 46.13 11.81 -16.38
N PRO A 248 44.86 11.83 -16.84
CA PRO A 248 44.39 10.93 -17.88
C PRO A 248 45.24 11.01 -19.15
N GLY A 249 45.46 9.88 -19.82
CA GLY A 249 46.22 9.79 -21.07
C GLY A 249 47.71 9.48 -20.94
N MET A 250 48.25 9.31 -19.72
CA MET A 250 49.62 8.87 -19.53
C MET A 250 49.80 7.37 -19.79
N ALA A 251 50.89 6.99 -20.46
CA ALA A 251 51.26 5.59 -20.63
C ALA A 251 51.78 4.99 -19.32
N VAL A 252 51.27 3.81 -18.98
CA VAL A 252 51.61 3.09 -17.76
C VAL A 252 51.78 1.61 -18.05
N THR A 253 52.71 0.96 -17.35
CA THR A 253 52.85 -0.49 -17.31
C THR A 253 52.36 -1.01 -15.97
N VAL A 254 51.41 -1.94 -15.98
CA VAL A 254 50.87 -2.56 -14.76
C VAL A 254 51.50 -3.93 -14.54
N GLU A 255 52.09 -4.13 -13.36
CA GLU A 255 52.56 -5.44 -12.90
C GLU A 255 51.56 -5.99 -11.88
N ILE A 256 50.82 -7.03 -12.25
CA ILE A 256 49.84 -7.70 -11.38
C ILE A 256 50.54 -8.84 -10.65
N LYS A 257 50.46 -8.87 -9.33
CA LYS A 257 50.95 -10.02 -8.56
C LYS A 257 49.90 -11.13 -8.61
N THR A 258 50.16 -12.13 -9.44
CA THR A 258 49.38 -13.37 -9.44
C THR A 258 49.89 -14.28 -8.31
N ASP A 259 49.00 -15.02 -7.67
CA ASP A 259 49.40 -15.94 -6.61
C ASP A 259 50.32 -17.05 -7.16
N GLN A 260 51.31 -17.43 -6.35
CA GLN A 260 52.22 -18.51 -6.67
C GLN A 260 51.44 -19.81 -6.74
N ARG A 261 51.20 -20.30 -7.97
CA ARG A 261 50.63 -21.62 -8.19
C ARG A 261 51.50 -22.67 -7.50
N ARG A 262 50.86 -23.53 -6.72
CA ARG A 262 51.44 -24.81 -6.32
C ARG A 262 51.54 -25.65 -7.59
N VAL A 263 52.76 -25.99 -7.98
CA VAL A 263 53.07 -26.81 -9.18
C VAL A 263 52.29 -28.14 -9.19
N ILE A 264 51.83 -28.61 -8.02
CA ILE A 264 51.10 -29.87 -7.84
C ILE A 264 49.77 -29.93 -8.62
N ASP A 265 49.12 -28.78 -8.87
CA ASP A 265 47.83 -28.75 -9.57
C ASP A 265 47.97 -29.02 -11.08
N TYR A 266 49.16 -28.82 -11.65
CA TYR A 266 49.48 -29.16 -13.04
C TYR A 266 49.75 -30.65 -13.25
N PHE A 267 50.10 -31.37 -12.18
CA PHE A 267 50.40 -32.80 -12.21
C PHE A 267 49.18 -33.66 -11.93
N LEU A 268 48.19 -33.15 -11.19
CA LEU A 268 46.96 -33.88 -10.85
C LEU A 268 45.84 -33.70 -11.88
N SER A 269 45.89 -32.66 -12.74
CA SER A 269 44.88 -32.43 -13.78
C SER A 269 44.74 -33.56 -14.83
N PRO A 270 45.79 -34.31 -15.24
CA PRO A 270 45.61 -35.39 -16.22
C PRO A 270 45.01 -36.67 -15.62
N LEU A 271 45.02 -36.81 -14.28
CA LEU A 271 44.51 -38.01 -13.61
C LEU A 271 42.99 -37.97 -13.41
N GLU A 272 42.40 -36.78 -13.26
CA GLU A 272 40.95 -36.63 -13.16
C GLU A 272 40.24 -36.80 -14.52
N GLN A 273 40.87 -36.36 -15.62
CA GLN A 273 40.32 -36.54 -16.97
C GLN A 273 40.16 -38.03 -17.35
N HIS A 274 41.08 -38.89 -16.91
CA HIS A 274 41.00 -40.33 -17.17
C HIS A 274 40.02 -41.07 -16.24
N LEU A 275 39.62 -40.47 -15.10
CA LEU A 275 38.68 -41.13 -14.16
C LEU A 275 37.21 -40.91 -14.56
N GLN A 276 36.85 -39.82 -15.24
CA GLN A 276 35.48 -39.59 -15.70
C GLN A 276 35.16 -40.23 -17.05
N GLU A 277 36.13 -40.39 -17.97
CA GLU A 277 35.89 -41.11 -19.25
C GLU A 277 35.77 -42.64 -19.07
N SER A 278 36.30 -43.22 -17.97
CA SER A 278 36.25 -44.66 -17.74
C SER A 278 34.95 -45.17 -17.09
N LEU A 279 34.05 -44.29 -16.63
CA LEU A 279 32.83 -44.70 -15.90
C LEU A 279 31.52 -44.34 -16.63
N GLY A 280 31.60 -44.01 -17.91
CA GLY A 280 30.45 -43.58 -18.71
C GLY A 280 30.28 -44.29 -20.05
N GLU A 281 30.73 -45.55 -20.20
CA GLU A 281 30.33 -46.35 -21.37
C GLU A 281 30.24 -47.85 -21.02
N ARG A 282 29.06 -48.25 -20.50
CA ARG A 282 28.46 -49.57 -20.69
C ARG A 282 26.95 -49.42 -20.79
#